data_AF-A0A6I2X2B1-F1
#
_entry.id   AF-A0A6I2X2B1-F1
#
_cell.length_a   1.000
_cell.length_b   1.000
_cell.length_c   1.000
_cell.angle_alpha   90.00
_cell.angle_beta   90.00
_cell.angle_gamma   90.00
#
_symmetry.space_group_name_H-M   'P 1'
#
loop_
_entity.id
_entity.type
_entity.pdbx_description
1 polymer ?
#
loop_
_entity_poly.entity_id
_entity_poly.type
_entity_poly.pdbx_seq_one_letter_code
_entity_poly.pdbx_strand_id
1 'polypeptide(L)'
;AATGILRNTTWQVQSLMDNFWPGLLSINAAPQPGLKWNLGDFKKLDLISVRVPKSDFMLALLAQSGPLAVASAVQTGKAPRREVSALTEYHDEIPLIVDGGTLPEGPASTILTVRDNTITAVRIGAVSLVQLKEIQPSVSAATY
;
A
#
# COMPACT_ATOMS: atom_id res chain seq x y z
N ALA A 1 8.88 6.21 10.84
CA ALA A 1 8.74 4.78 10.49
C ALA A 1 7.26 4.39 10.47
N ALA A 2 6.84 3.45 9.62
CA ALA A 2 5.45 3.02 9.50
C ALA A 2 4.84 2.43 10.80
N THR A 3 5.69 1.96 11.71
CA THR A 3 5.35 1.55 13.07
C THR A 3 4.64 2.64 13.89
N GLY A 4 4.90 3.91 13.58
CA GLY A 4 4.23 5.03 14.25
C GLY A 4 2.76 5.23 13.86
N ILE A 5 2.27 4.56 12.80
CA ILE A 5 0.89 4.73 12.30
C ILE A 5 0.05 3.45 12.33
N LEU A 6 0.68 2.29 12.49
CA LEU A 6 0.01 0.98 12.57
C LEU A 6 0.04 0.44 14.01
N ARG A 7 -1.04 -0.23 14.42
CA ARG A 7 -1.09 -1.11 15.59
C ARG A 7 -0.58 -2.50 15.23
N ASN A 8 -0.17 -3.26 16.23
CA ASN A 8 0.22 -4.66 16.11
C ASN A 8 1.33 -4.91 15.08
N THR A 9 2.28 -3.98 14.94
CA THR A 9 3.53 -4.21 14.22
C THR A 9 4.45 -5.08 15.06
N THR A 10 4.14 -6.37 15.12
CA THR A 10 4.98 -7.37 15.78
C THR A 10 6.30 -7.52 15.02
N TRP A 11 7.28 -8.21 15.62
CA TRP A 11 8.56 -8.46 14.96
C TRP A 11 8.40 -9.22 13.63
N GLN A 12 7.37 -10.06 13.50
CA GLN A 12 7.07 -10.79 12.27
C GLN A 12 6.56 -9.88 11.15
N VAL A 13 5.78 -8.86 11.51
CA VAL A 13 5.32 -7.85 10.54
C VAL A 13 6.48 -6.94 10.17
N GLN A 14 7.30 -6.55 11.14
CA GLN A 14 8.49 -5.74 10.94
C GLN A 14 9.49 -6.43 10.00
N SER A 15 9.76 -7.72 10.17
CA SER A 15 10.69 -8.45 9.30
C SER A 15 10.23 -8.48 7.84
N LEU A 16 8.92 -8.62 7.60
CA LEU A 16 8.36 -8.53 6.25
C LEU A 16 8.50 -7.11 5.67
N MET A 17 8.26 -6.08 6.48
CA MET A 17 8.48 -4.68 6.06
C MET A 17 9.95 -4.45 5.69
N ASP A 18 10.90 -4.86 6.54
CA ASP A 18 12.32 -4.61 6.35
C ASP A 18 12.89 -5.32 5.10
N ASN A 19 12.32 -6.47 4.72
CA ASN A 19 12.77 -7.24 3.55
C ASN A 19 12.12 -6.80 2.22
N PHE A 20 10.87 -6.31 2.27
CA PHE A 20 10.11 -6.02 1.04
C PHE A 20 9.78 -4.55 0.84
N TRP A 21 10.14 -3.66 1.77
CA TRP A 21 10.08 -2.22 1.62
C TRP A 21 11.48 -1.59 1.49
N PRO A 22 11.65 -0.56 0.64
CA PRO A 22 10.70 -0.05 -0.35
C PRO A 22 10.43 -1.08 -1.46
N GLY A 23 9.17 -1.26 -1.85
CA GLY A 23 8.82 -2.31 -2.82
C GLY A 23 7.34 -2.46 -3.09
N LEU A 24 6.93 -3.65 -3.52
CA LEU A 24 5.57 -4.00 -3.97
C LEU A 24 4.77 -4.81 -2.92
N LEU A 25 5.09 -4.62 -1.64
CA LEU A 25 4.32 -5.17 -0.52
C LEU A 25 3.42 -4.08 0.09
N SER A 26 2.17 -4.40 0.36
CA SER A 26 1.21 -3.56 1.08
C SER A 26 0.76 -4.29 2.34
N ILE A 27 0.66 -3.57 3.45
CA ILE A 27 0.20 -4.10 4.75
C ILE A 27 -1.10 -3.41 5.14
N ASN A 28 -2.17 -4.18 5.27
CA ASN A 28 -3.41 -3.76 5.88
C ASN A 28 -3.33 -4.07 7.38
N ALA A 29 -3.36 -3.05 8.21
CA ALA A 29 -3.35 -3.21 9.66
C ALA A 29 -4.16 -2.09 10.32
N ALA A 30 -4.52 -2.31 11.57
CA ALA A 30 -5.33 -1.34 12.29
C ALA A 30 -4.52 -0.06 12.56
N PRO A 31 -5.09 1.14 12.38
CA PRO A 31 -4.37 2.39 12.60
C PRO A 31 -4.18 2.69 14.10
N GLN A 32 -3.15 3.45 14.45
CA GLN A 32 -2.96 3.94 15.82
C GLN A 32 -4.20 4.72 16.32
N PRO A 33 -4.66 4.55 17.58
CA PRO A 33 -5.90 5.17 18.06
C PRO A 33 -5.93 6.70 17.97
N GLY A 34 -4.75 7.34 18.08
CA GLY A 34 -4.61 8.78 17.97
C GLY A 34 -4.84 9.33 16.56
N LEU A 35 -4.88 8.48 15.53
CA LEU A 35 -5.08 8.92 14.15
C LEU A 35 -6.56 9.26 13.89
N LYS A 36 -6.79 10.52 13.48
CA LYS A 36 -8.12 11.05 13.15
C LYS A 36 -8.45 11.01 11.65
N TRP A 37 -7.69 10.26 10.86
CA TRP A 37 -7.90 10.15 9.41
C TRP A 37 -9.27 9.55 9.07
N ASN A 38 -9.90 10.09 8.02
CA ASN A 38 -11.07 9.49 7.36
C ASN A 38 -10.64 9.15 5.93
N LEU A 39 -10.46 7.86 5.64
CA LEU A 39 -10.01 7.37 4.33
C LEU A 39 -11.19 6.89 3.46
N GLY A 40 -12.40 7.42 3.71
CA GLY A 40 -13.59 7.16 2.91
C GLY A 40 -14.51 6.04 3.44
N ASP A 41 -14.11 5.36 4.51
CA ASP A 41 -14.91 4.29 5.13
C ASP A 41 -15.55 4.70 6.47
N PHE A 42 -15.40 5.96 6.89
CA PHE A 42 -15.82 6.45 8.21
C PHE A 42 -15.27 5.58 9.37
N LYS A 43 -14.07 5.02 9.22
CA LYS A 43 -13.40 4.13 10.18
C LYS A 43 -14.12 2.79 10.42
N LYS A 44 -15.05 2.40 9.54
CA LYS A 44 -15.81 1.15 9.71
C LYS A 44 -14.97 -0.11 9.57
N LEU A 45 -13.92 -0.09 8.76
CA LEU A 45 -13.08 -1.28 8.52
C LEU A 45 -12.05 -1.52 9.64
N ASP A 46 -11.74 -0.48 10.42
CA ASP A 46 -10.64 -0.43 11.39
C ASP A 46 -9.31 -0.96 10.84
N LEU A 47 -9.09 -0.75 9.53
CA LEU A 47 -7.88 -1.13 8.80
C LEU A 47 -7.50 0.00 7.86
N ILE A 48 -6.20 0.25 7.74
CA ILE A 48 -5.60 1.08 6.69
C ILE A 48 -4.57 0.28 5.92
N SER A 49 -4.41 0.57 4.63
CA SER A 49 -3.38 -0.03 3.78
C SER A 49 -2.18 0.89 3.71
N VAL A 50 -1.00 0.38 4.07
CA VAL A 50 0.27 1.13 4.07
C VAL A 50 1.29 0.44 3.19
N ARG A 51 2.09 1.24 2.48
CA ARG A 51 3.18 0.78 1.64
C ARG A 51 4.26 1.86 1.56
N VAL A 52 5.52 1.43 1.47
CA VAL A 52 6.63 2.29 1.05
C VAL A 52 6.98 1.94 -0.40
N PRO A 53 6.67 2.80 -1.39
CA PRO A 53 6.92 2.51 -2.79
C PRO A 53 8.41 2.63 -3.14
N LYS A 54 8.90 1.75 -4.01
CA LYS A 54 10.25 1.87 -4.59
C LYS A 54 10.21 2.79 -5.82
N SER A 55 10.13 4.09 -5.57
CA SER A 55 10.16 5.15 -6.59
C SER A 55 10.86 6.36 -6.01
N ASP A 56 11.92 6.83 -6.66
CA ASP A 56 12.74 7.94 -6.16
C ASP A 56 11.91 9.22 -6.00
N PHE A 57 11.04 9.50 -6.96
CA PHE A 57 10.08 10.60 -6.87
C PHE A 57 9.17 10.47 -5.65
N MET A 58 8.55 9.31 -5.44
CA MET A 58 7.66 9.10 -4.30
C MET A 58 8.41 9.17 -2.97
N LEU A 59 9.63 8.63 -2.89
CA LEU A 59 10.44 8.70 -1.67
C LEU A 59 10.84 10.14 -1.34
N ALA A 60 11.25 10.93 -2.34
CA ALA A 60 11.54 12.35 -2.17
C ALA A 60 10.30 13.15 -1.74
N LEU A 61 9.14 12.88 -2.35
CA LEU A 61 7.88 13.51 -1.96
C LEU A 61 7.49 13.16 -0.51
N LEU A 62 7.52 11.87 -0.16
CA LEU A 62 7.16 11.39 1.18
C LEU A 62 8.12 11.89 2.27
N ALA A 63 9.39 12.15 1.94
CA ALA A 63 10.33 12.77 2.87
C ALA A 63 9.91 14.19 3.27
N GLN A 64 9.24 14.91 2.36
CA GLN A 64 8.76 16.28 2.58
C GLN A 64 7.33 16.32 3.13
N SER A 65 6.45 15.45 2.65
CA SER A 65 5.02 15.44 3.01
C SER A 65 4.69 14.62 4.24
N GLY A 66 5.54 13.64 4.60
CA GLY A 66 5.14 12.54 5.48
C GLY A 66 4.16 11.58 4.79
N PRO A 67 3.37 10.80 5.55
CA PRO A 67 2.41 9.85 5.00
C PRO A 67 1.39 10.52 4.07
N LEU A 68 1.23 9.97 2.87
CA LEU A 68 0.27 10.46 1.89
C LEU A 68 -0.82 9.42 1.67
N ALA A 69 -2.07 9.82 1.85
CA ALA A 69 -3.22 9.00 1.44
C ALA A 69 -3.32 9.04 -0.09
N VAL A 70 -3.35 7.87 -0.72
CA VAL A 70 -3.38 7.75 -2.19
C VAL A 70 -4.49 6.80 -2.63
N ALA A 71 -5.04 7.09 -3.81
CA ALA A 71 -5.91 6.20 -4.56
C ALA A 71 -5.41 6.13 -6.01
N SER A 72 -5.82 5.12 -6.76
CA SER A 72 -5.57 5.08 -8.20
C SER A 72 -6.24 6.29 -8.86
N ALA A 73 -5.51 7.00 -9.74
CA ALA A 73 -6.04 8.10 -10.54
C ALA A 73 -6.91 7.55 -11.68
N VAL A 74 -8.01 6.90 -11.33
CA VAL A 74 -8.97 6.32 -12.27
C VAL A 74 -10.33 6.15 -11.60
N GLN A 75 -11.41 6.27 -12.38
CA GLN A 75 -12.75 5.96 -11.89
C GLN A 75 -12.87 4.49 -11.48
N THR A 76 -13.68 4.22 -10.46
CA THR A 76 -13.97 2.88 -9.98
C THR A 76 -14.38 1.96 -11.13
N GLY A 77 -13.77 0.76 -11.19
CA GLY A 77 -14.06 -0.24 -12.21
C GLY A 77 -13.21 -0.12 -13.49
N LYS A 78 -12.43 0.94 -13.66
CA LYS A 78 -11.50 1.08 -14.79
C LYS A 78 -10.10 0.56 -14.44
N ALA A 79 -9.36 0.17 -15.47
CA ALA A 79 -7.97 -0.25 -15.33
C ALA A 79 -7.06 0.95 -14.93
N PRO A 80 -6.04 0.74 -14.08
CA PRO A 80 -5.11 1.79 -13.68
C PRO A 80 -4.46 2.49 -14.88
N ARG A 81 -4.35 3.82 -14.81
CA ARG A 81 -3.63 4.62 -15.82
C ARG A 81 -2.13 4.60 -15.55
N ARG A 82 -1.34 4.54 -16.62
CA ARG A 82 0.14 4.53 -16.58
C ARG A 82 0.77 5.82 -17.12
N GLU A 83 -0.02 6.64 -17.81
CA GLU A 83 0.42 7.88 -18.43
C GLU A 83 -0.57 8.99 -18.12
N VAL A 84 -0.07 10.21 -17.99
CA VAL A 84 -0.90 11.40 -17.75
C VAL A 84 -1.85 11.68 -18.91
N SER A 85 -1.44 11.39 -20.15
CA SER A 85 -2.26 11.50 -21.36
C SER A 85 -3.58 10.72 -21.29
N ALA A 86 -3.63 9.66 -20.46
CA ALA A 86 -4.81 8.82 -20.27
C ALA A 86 -5.75 9.31 -19.15
N LEU A 87 -5.42 10.41 -18.47
CA LEU A 87 -6.21 11.06 -17.41
C LEU A 87 -7.20 12.09 -17.98
N THR A 88 -7.86 11.77 -19.10
CA THR A 88 -8.74 12.71 -19.82
C THR A 88 -9.98 13.15 -19.02
N GLU A 89 -10.27 12.45 -17.93
CA GLU A 89 -11.49 12.63 -17.13
C GLU A 89 -11.33 13.57 -15.93
N TYR A 90 -10.13 14.11 -15.69
CA TYR A 90 -9.80 14.83 -14.45
C TYR A 90 -9.25 16.26 -14.65
N HIS A 91 -9.31 16.79 -15.87
CA HIS A 91 -8.56 18.00 -16.25
C HIS A 91 -8.89 19.26 -15.44
N ASP A 92 -10.12 19.42 -14.97
CA ASP A 92 -10.56 20.66 -14.29
C ASP A 92 -10.65 20.53 -12.75
N GLU A 93 -10.56 19.32 -12.20
CA GLU A 93 -10.75 19.05 -10.76
C GLU A 93 -9.44 18.80 -9.99
N ILE A 94 -8.33 18.56 -10.70
CA ILE A 94 -7.04 18.22 -10.08
C ILE A 94 -6.13 19.46 -10.06
N PRO A 95 -5.77 19.98 -8.87
CA PRO A 95 -4.97 21.21 -8.75
C PRO A 95 -3.49 21.03 -9.17
N LEU A 96 -3.00 19.79 -9.22
CA LEU A 96 -1.63 19.48 -9.59
C LEU A 96 -1.54 18.10 -10.23
N ILE A 97 -0.98 18.04 -11.43
CA ILE A 97 -0.57 16.81 -12.10
C ILE A 97 0.94 16.85 -12.29
N VAL A 98 1.63 15.79 -11.87
CA VAL A 98 3.06 15.61 -12.10
C VAL A 98 3.27 14.52 -13.14
N ASP A 99 3.85 14.88 -14.27
CA ASP A 99 4.17 13.93 -15.33
C ASP A 99 5.57 13.32 -15.10
N GLY A 100 5.57 12.03 -14.74
CA GLY A 100 6.79 11.23 -14.59
C GLY A 100 7.07 10.33 -15.80
N GLY A 101 6.38 10.55 -16.92
CA GLY A 101 6.37 9.67 -18.08
C GLY A 101 5.54 8.39 -17.86
N THR A 102 5.68 7.44 -18.78
CA THR A 102 4.99 6.16 -18.73
C THR A 102 5.50 5.31 -17.58
N LEU A 103 4.63 4.99 -16.62
CA LEU A 103 4.95 4.07 -15.53
C LEU A 103 5.28 2.68 -16.11
N PRO A 104 6.30 1.98 -15.60
CA PRO A 104 6.66 0.65 -16.09
C PRO A 104 5.54 -0.35 -15.86
N GLU A 105 5.43 -1.32 -16.77
CA GLU A 105 4.49 -2.41 -16.62
C GLU A 105 4.99 -3.37 -15.55
N GLY A 106 4.08 -3.99 -14.80
CA GLY A 106 4.50 -4.89 -13.73
C GLY A 106 3.35 -5.52 -12.95
N PRO A 107 3.66 -6.51 -12.12
CA PRO A 107 2.68 -7.17 -11.28
C PRO A 107 2.10 -6.20 -10.24
N ALA A 108 0.84 -6.44 -9.86
CA ALA A 108 0.21 -5.72 -8.75
C ALA A 108 0.96 -5.94 -7.43
N SER A 109 0.79 -5.02 -6.48
CA SER A 109 1.36 -5.23 -5.14
C SER A 109 0.72 -6.43 -4.45
N THR A 110 1.53 -7.14 -3.68
CA THR A 110 1.06 -8.17 -2.75
C THR A 110 0.46 -7.49 -1.53
N ILE A 111 -0.68 -7.97 -1.04
CA ILE A 111 -1.38 -7.38 0.11
C ILE A 111 -1.46 -8.42 1.21
N LEU A 112 -0.91 -8.07 2.37
CA LEU A 112 -1.11 -8.80 3.62
C LEU A 112 -2.11 -8.06 4.48
N THR A 113 -2.95 -8.80 5.19
CA THR A 113 -3.79 -8.29 6.27
C THR A 113 -3.27 -8.83 7.59
N VAL A 114 -3.08 -7.93 8.55
CA VAL A 114 -2.67 -8.25 9.93
C VAL A 114 -3.86 -7.99 10.84
N ARG A 115 -4.39 -9.06 11.44
CA ARG A 115 -5.44 -9.01 12.48
C ARG A 115 -5.09 -10.00 13.58
N ASP A 116 -5.22 -9.59 14.84
CA ASP A 116 -5.01 -10.47 15.99
C ASP A 116 -3.70 -11.29 15.91
N ASN A 117 -2.61 -10.63 15.51
CA ASN A 117 -1.27 -11.22 15.26
C ASN A 117 -1.21 -12.31 14.16
N THR A 118 -2.28 -12.50 13.41
CA THR A 118 -2.35 -13.37 12.23
C THR A 118 -2.05 -12.56 10.98
N ILE A 119 -1.14 -13.07 10.14
CA ILE A 119 -0.72 -12.46 8.88
C ILE A 119 -1.27 -13.28 7.72
N THR A 120 -2.23 -12.72 7.00
CA THR A 120 -2.91 -13.40 5.89
C THR A 120 -2.66 -12.65 4.58
N ALA A 121 -2.12 -13.33 3.57
CA ALA A 121 -2.04 -12.81 2.22
C ALA A 121 -3.43 -12.82 1.56
N VAL A 122 -3.99 -11.63 1.37
CA VAL A 122 -5.32 -11.43 0.73
C VAL A 122 -5.20 -11.13 -0.76
N ARG A 123 -4.00 -10.82 -1.25
CA ARG A 123 -3.67 -10.77 -2.66
C ARG A 123 -2.21 -11.13 -2.87
N ILE A 124 -1.94 -12.16 -3.66
CA ILE A 124 -0.59 -12.47 -4.13
C ILE A 124 -0.34 -11.68 -5.42
N GLY A 125 0.79 -10.99 -5.49
CA GLY A 125 1.20 -10.20 -6.64
C GLY A 125 2.71 -10.32 -6.85
N ALA A 126 3.42 -9.19 -6.86
CA ALA A 126 4.87 -9.14 -7.08
C ALA A 126 5.72 -9.90 -6.05
N VAL A 127 5.23 -10.10 -4.83
CA VAL A 127 5.89 -10.87 -3.77
C VAL A 127 5.12 -12.18 -3.62
N SER A 128 5.77 -13.28 -3.96
CA SER A 128 5.15 -14.60 -3.92
C SER A 128 4.93 -15.10 -2.48
N LEU A 129 3.99 -16.04 -2.30
CA LEU A 129 3.79 -16.68 -1.00
C LEU A 129 5.04 -17.43 -0.53
N VAL A 130 5.85 -17.96 -1.46
CA VAL A 130 7.11 -18.64 -1.14
C VAL A 130 8.09 -17.65 -0.50
N GLN A 131 8.33 -16.52 -1.15
CA GLN A 131 9.20 -15.46 -0.62
C GLN A 131 8.71 -14.93 0.74
N LEU A 132 7.39 -14.78 0.91
CA LEU A 132 6.83 -14.37 2.21
C LEU A 132 7.10 -15.40 3.30
N LYS A 133 6.99 -16.69 2.99
CA LYS A 133 7.19 -17.79 3.94
C LYS A 133 8.66 -18.03 4.28
N GLU A 134 9.59 -17.68 3.38
CA GLU A 134 11.03 -17.69 3.68
C GLU A 134 11.37 -16.74 4.83
N ILE A 135 10.72 -15.57 4.88
CA ILE A 135 10.91 -14.59 5.95
C ILE A 135 10.04 -14.91 7.16
N GLN A 136 8.77 -15.26 6.92
CA GLN A 136 7.83 -15.59 7.97
C GLN A 136 6.97 -16.81 7.63
N PRO A 137 7.33 -18.01 8.13
CA PRO A 137 6.62 -19.25 7.83
C PRO A 137 5.14 -19.28 8.21
N SER A 138 4.73 -18.44 9.17
CA SER A 138 3.34 -18.36 9.64
C SER A 138 2.40 -17.63 8.69
N VAL A 139 2.89 -17.03 7.60
CA VAL A 139 2.02 -16.33 6.63
C VAL A 139 1.11 -17.34 5.94
N SER A 140 -0.20 -17.13 6.07
CA SER A 140 -1.22 -17.93 5.38
C SER A 140 -1.73 -17.21 4.14
N ALA A 141 -2.34 -17.94 3.20
CA ALA A 141 -3.12 -17.35 2.12
C ALA A 141 -4.59 -17.36 2.52
N ALA A 142 -5.34 -16.32 2.13
CA ALA A 142 -6.77 -16.31 2.29
C ALA A 142 -7.39 -17.48 1.50
N THR A 143 -8.15 -18.33 2.18
CA THR A 143 -9.07 -19.30 1.56
C THR A 143 -10.35 -18.56 1.17
N TYR A 144 -10.72 -18.65 -0.10
CA TYR A 144 -12.00 -18.19 -0.63
C TYR A 144 -12.99 -19.35 -0.69
#